data_AF-A0A1Y0H4J5-F1
#
_entry.id   AF-A0A1Y0H4J5-F1
#
_cell.length_a   1.000
_cell.length_b   1.000
_cell.length_c   1.000
_cell.angle_alpha   90.00
_cell.angle_beta   90.00
_cell.angle_gamma   90.00
#
_symmetry.space_group_name_H-M   'P 1'
#
loop_
_entity.id
_entity.type
_entity.pdbx_description
1 polymer ?
#
loop_
_entity_poly.entity_id
_entity_poly.type
_entity_poly.pdbx_seq_one_letter_code
_entity_poly.pdbx_strand_id
1 'polypeptide(L)'
;MNETLQALVNHQSWEEISGDLSGYRDHLKMLGAQAFQAEDPRLVEKLTDQWREVEQVILAIKDTRNKIAKLAATAPSEASAKPLTKEERVEITTREIDNALNVTDELFNKDAWSQADTCLCKATVCDLRALLLQALTLELETTELADALRDLKDRFEEENPEIPFYGFSMRRQHQPEVWSQLGDAYRLMAVAADSLEWVEATTDLEEDAKRDLVISISSVETWLYRLFGDYDLKVGDDQQRGFNSRVRALSEGQFYVPWWNMDPSAKVETWQIAEAAKRLPQVLEATKEIHKNPKPVEEAVVTPEEAEEPAESV
;
A
#
# COMPACT_ATOMS: atom_id res chain seq x y z
N MET A 1 3.64 -5.48 -27.90
CA MET A 1 2.52 -5.14 -27.01
C MET A 1 2.53 -3.63 -26.85
N ASN A 2 1.47 -2.94 -27.26
CA ASN A 2 1.43 -1.47 -27.35
C ASN A 2 1.58 -0.83 -25.95
N GLU A 3 2.36 0.23 -25.79
CA GLU A 3 2.61 0.88 -24.49
C GLU A 3 1.31 1.33 -23.80
N THR A 4 0.28 1.64 -24.60
CA THR A 4 -1.08 1.95 -24.13
C THR A 4 -1.78 0.73 -23.51
N LEU A 5 -1.56 -0.48 -24.03
CA LEU A 5 -2.10 -1.73 -23.48
C LEU A 5 -1.39 -2.13 -22.19
N GLN A 6 -0.09 -1.83 -22.06
CA GLN A 6 0.66 -2.05 -20.82
C GLN A 6 0.19 -1.12 -19.69
N ALA A 7 -0.12 0.13 -20.03
CA ALA A 7 -0.62 1.12 -19.07
C ALA A 7 -2.04 0.80 -18.55
N LEU A 8 -2.90 0.23 -19.39
CA LEU A 8 -4.27 -0.19 -19.01
C LEU A 8 -4.30 -1.39 -18.04
N VAL A 9 -3.35 -2.33 -18.19
CA VAL A 9 -3.31 -3.54 -17.35
C VAL A 9 -2.80 -3.26 -15.93
N ASN A 10 -2.02 -2.19 -15.72
CA ASN A 10 -1.32 -1.96 -14.45
C ASN A 10 -2.12 -1.19 -13.38
N HIS A 11 -3.30 -0.62 -13.71
CA HIS A 11 -3.97 0.34 -12.80
C HIS A 11 -5.50 0.28 -12.72
N GLN A 12 -6.15 -0.69 -13.36
CA GLN A 12 -7.62 -0.72 -13.45
C GLN A 12 -8.23 -2.04 -12.96
N SER A 13 -9.46 -1.96 -12.43
CA SER A 13 -10.26 -3.15 -12.15
C SER A 13 -10.57 -3.91 -13.45
N TRP A 14 -10.77 -5.23 -13.38
CA TRP A 14 -11.10 -6.05 -14.55
C TRP A 14 -12.33 -5.57 -15.32
N GLU A 15 -13.26 -4.89 -14.64
CA GLU A 15 -14.47 -4.31 -15.23
C GLU A 15 -14.17 -3.06 -16.05
N GLU A 16 -13.24 -2.22 -15.58
CA GLU A 16 -12.75 -1.04 -16.30
C GLU A 16 -11.93 -1.44 -17.53
N ILE A 17 -11.00 -2.40 -17.39
CA ILE A 17 -10.21 -2.92 -18.53
C ILE A 17 -11.13 -3.52 -19.60
N SER A 18 -12.14 -4.29 -19.19
CA SER A 18 -13.11 -4.87 -20.12
C SER A 18 -14.00 -3.81 -20.77
N GLY A 19 -14.31 -2.73 -20.06
CA GLY A 19 -15.07 -1.58 -20.59
C GLY A 19 -14.27 -0.81 -21.64
N ASP A 20 -13.04 -0.43 -21.32
CA ASP A 20 -12.15 0.34 -22.19
C ASP A 20 -11.78 -0.43 -23.46
N LEU A 21 -11.49 -1.72 -23.36
CA LEU A 21 -11.24 -2.58 -24.52
C LEU A 21 -12.48 -2.76 -25.40
N SER A 22 -13.68 -2.81 -24.80
CA SER A 22 -14.93 -2.87 -25.57
C SER A 22 -15.20 -1.57 -26.30
N GLY A 23 -14.96 -0.42 -25.66
CA GLY A 23 -15.05 0.90 -26.28
C GLY A 23 -14.05 1.09 -27.42
N TYR A 24 -12.81 0.66 -27.21
CA TYR A 24 -11.77 0.72 -28.25
C TYR A 24 -12.08 -0.19 -29.44
N ARG A 25 -12.60 -1.40 -29.20
CA ARG A 25 -13.09 -2.31 -30.25
C ARG A 25 -14.18 -1.66 -31.10
N ASP A 26 -15.14 -0.99 -30.46
CA ASP A 26 -16.26 -0.36 -31.17
C ASP A 26 -15.79 0.88 -31.94
N HIS A 27 -14.79 1.60 -31.43
CA HIS A 27 -14.12 2.69 -32.14
C HIS A 27 -13.37 2.19 -33.40
N LEU A 28 -12.61 1.09 -33.30
CA LEU A 28 -11.92 0.48 -34.45
C LEU A 28 -12.90 0.03 -35.53
N LYS A 29 -14.06 -0.53 -35.16
CA LYS A 29 -15.13 -0.88 -36.11
C LYS A 29 -15.66 0.35 -36.85
N MET A 30 -15.88 1.45 -36.13
CA MET A 30 -16.34 2.71 -36.73
C MET A 30 -15.31 3.27 -37.71
N LEU A 31 -14.02 3.30 -37.33
CA LEU A 31 -12.94 3.76 -38.20
C LEU A 31 -12.80 2.86 -39.44
N GLY A 32 -12.94 1.54 -39.28
CA GLY A 32 -12.91 0.60 -40.41
C GLY A 32 -14.04 0.85 -41.41
N ALA A 33 -15.25 1.17 -40.92
CA ALA A 33 -16.38 1.52 -41.77
C ALA A 33 -16.14 2.85 -42.53
N GLN A 34 -15.50 3.83 -41.89
CA GLN A 34 -15.15 5.10 -42.52
C GLN A 34 -14.04 4.92 -43.57
N ALA A 35 -13.01 4.13 -43.28
CA ALA A 35 -11.94 3.80 -44.22
C ALA A 35 -12.47 3.05 -45.45
N PHE A 36 -13.45 2.16 -45.25
CA PHE A 36 -14.13 1.46 -46.34
C PHE A 36 -14.93 2.42 -47.22
N GLN A 37 -15.65 3.39 -46.64
CA GLN A 37 -16.36 4.43 -47.39
C GLN A 37 -15.42 5.37 -48.14
N ALA A 38 -14.20 5.57 -47.64
CA ALA A 38 -13.16 6.37 -48.28
C ALA A 38 -12.34 5.60 -49.34
N GLU A 39 -12.67 4.33 -49.60
CA GLU A 39 -11.98 3.45 -50.55
C GLU A 39 -10.46 3.31 -50.32
N ASP A 40 -10.01 3.37 -49.05
CA ASP A 40 -8.60 3.12 -48.68
C ASP A 40 -8.39 1.67 -48.18
N PRO A 41 -7.98 0.74 -49.05
CA PRO A 41 -7.86 -0.67 -48.69
C PRO A 41 -6.73 -0.93 -47.67
N ARG A 42 -5.68 -0.11 -47.65
CA ARG A 42 -4.56 -0.30 -46.72
C ARG A 42 -4.96 0.07 -45.29
N LEU A 43 -5.75 1.14 -45.15
CA LEU A 43 -6.27 1.54 -43.86
C LEU A 43 -7.30 0.53 -43.33
N VAL A 44 -8.15 -0.03 -44.19
CA VAL A 44 -9.10 -1.09 -43.83
C VAL A 44 -8.38 -2.35 -43.31
N GLU A 45 -7.32 -2.79 -43.99
CA GLU A 45 -6.51 -3.95 -43.57
C GLU A 45 -5.87 -3.71 -42.19
N LYS A 46 -5.19 -2.57 -42.02
CA LYS A 46 -4.56 -2.19 -40.74
C LYS A 46 -5.54 -2.14 -39.57
N LEU A 47 -6.72 -1.54 -39.76
CA LEU A 47 -7.74 -1.45 -38.72
C LEU A 47 -8.38 -2.81 -38.41
N THR A 48 -8.49 -3.69 -39.41
CA THR A 48 -8.99 -5.06 -39.24
C THR A 48 -8.04 -5.90 -38.40
N ASP A 49 -6.73 -5.77 -38.62
CA ASP A 49 -5.73 -6.50 -37.83
C ASP A 49 -5.67 -6.00 -36.39
N GLN A 50 -5.70 -4.67 -36.18
CA GLN A 50 -5.82 -4.10 -34.83
C GLN A 50 -7.09 -4.56 -34.12
N TRP A 51 -8.20 -4.65 -34.85
CA TRP A 51 -9.46 -5.16 -34.30
C TRP A 51 -9.36 -6.63 -33.85
N ARG A 52 -8.70 -7.49 -34.65
CA ARG A 52 -8.46 -8.90 -34.29
C ARG A 52 -7.58 -9.03 -33.05
N GLU A 53 -6.53 -8.23 -32.94
CA GLU A 53 -5.65 -8.24 -31.76
C GLU A 53 -6.43 -7.89 -30.48
N VAL A 54 -7.25 -6.84 -30.52
CA VAL A 54 -8.11 -6.44 -29.39
C VAL A 54 -9.11 -7.54 -29.03
N GLU A 55 -9.71 -8.20 -30.03
CA GLU A 55 -10.65 -9.30 -29.79
C GLU A 55 -9.98 -10.52 -29.13
N GLN A 56 -8.75 -10.86 -29.54
CA GLN A 56 -7.95 -11.92 -28.90
C GLN A 56 -7.63 -11.57 -27.44
N VAL A 57 -7.27 -10.32 -27.14
CA VAL A 57 -7.00 -9.86 -25.76
C VAL A 57 -8.28 -9.96 -24.91
N ILE A 58 -9.43 -9.52 -25.42
CA ILE A 58 -10.72 -9.64 -24.71
C ILE A 58 -11.05 -11.11 -24.40
N LEU A 59 -10.82 -12.01 -25.35
CA LEU A 59 -11.06 -13.45 -25.15
C LEU A 59 -10.11 -14.04 -24.10
N ALA A 60 -8.82 -13.68 -24.14
CA ALA A 60 -7.83 -14.13 -23.15
C ALA A 60 -8.17 -13.64 -21.74
N ILE A 61 -8.65 -12.39 -21.60
CA ILE A 61 -9.11 -11.83 -20.33
C ILE A 61 -10.32 -12.61 -19.80
N LYS A 62 -11.32 -12.88 -20.65
CA LYS A 62 -12.50 -13.67 -20.27
C LYS A 62 -12.14 -15.09 -19.83
N ASP A 63 -11.24 -15.76 -20.54
CA ASP A 63 -10.79 -17.10 -20.17
C ASP A 63 -10.04 -17.10 -18.83
N THR A 64 -9.17 -16.11 -18.62
CA THR A 64 -8.45 -15.93 -17.35
C THR A 64 -9.41 -15.66 -16.19
N ARG A 65 -10.41 -14.80 -16.37
CA ARG A 65 -11.47 -14.56 -15.38
C ARG A 65 -12.23 -15.84 -15.04
N ASN A 66 -12.57 -16.66 -16.04
CA ASN A 66 -13.26 -17.93 -15.82
C ASN A 66 -12.37 -18.94 -15.07
N LYS A 67 -11.06 -18.97 -15.35
CA LYS A 67 -10.10 -19.78 -14.62
C LYS A 67 -9.99 -19.33 -13.16
N ILE A 68 -9.87 -18.03 -12.91
CA ILE A 68 -9.84 -17.45 -11.55
C ILE A 68 -11.15 -17.77 -10.81
N ALA A 69 -12.30 -17.59 -11.44
CA ALA A 69 -13.59 -17.90 -10.83
C ALA A 69 -13.73 -19.40 -10.50
N LYS A 70 -13.25 -20.30 -11.37
CA LYS A 70 -13.20 -21.73 -11.10
C LYS A 70 -12.25 -22.06 -9.95
N LEU A 71 -11.06 -21.45 -9.94
CA LEU A 71 -10.09 -21.62 -8.85
C LEU A 71 -10.64 -21.12 -7.52
N ALA A 72 -11.31 -19.98 -7.50
CA ALA A 72 -11.98 -19.43 -6.33
C ALA A 72 -13.16 -20.30 -5.86
N ALA A 73 -13.91 -20.92 -6.79
CA ALA A 73 -14.98 -21.87 -6.45
C ALA A 73 -14.45 -23.22 -5.92
N THR A 74 -13.22 -23.60 -6.27
CA THR A 74 -12.54 -24.80 -5.76
C THR A 74 -11.61 -24.53 -4.59
N ALA A 75 -11.30 -23.27 -4.30
CA ALA A 75 -10.54 -22.90 -3.13
C ALA A 75 -11.38 -23.31 -1.91
N PRO A 76 -10.81 -24.07 -0.96
CA PRO A 76 -11.51 -24.35 0.28
C PRO A 76 -11.88 -23.00 0.90
N SER A 77 -13.19 -22.76 1.03
CA SER A 77 -13.69 -21.61 1.76
C SER A 77 -12.99 -21.60 3.12
N GLU A 78 -12.31 -20.50 3.46
CA GLU A 78 -11.74 -20.27 4.79
C GLU A 78 -12.80 -20.41 5.91
N ALA A 79 -14.10 -20.52 5.57
CA ALA A 79 -15.17 -20.89 6.48
C ALA A 79 -15.10 -22.33 7.03
N SER A 80 -14.09 -23.13 6.66
CA SER A 80 -13.87 -24.47 7.23
C SER A 80 -12.95 -24.48 8.47
N ALA A 81 -12.55 -23.33 9.02
CA ALA A 81 -11.96 -23.31 10.35
C ALA A 81 -13.07 -23.62 11.36
N LYS A 82 -12.95 -24.77 12.03
CA LYS A 82 -13.81 -25.09 13.18
C LYS A 82 -13.74 -23.91 14.16
N PRO A 83 -14.88 -23.35 14.61
CA PRO A 83 -14.84 -22.24 15.54
C PRO A 83 -14.06 -22.63 16.79
N LEU A 84 -13.15 -21.75 17.21
CA LEU A 84 -12.31 -21.97 18.38
C LEU A 84 -13.20 -22.18 19.62
N THR A 85 -12.79 -23.14 20.45
CA THR A 85 -13.36 -23.36 21.79
C THR A 85 -13.10 -22.16 22.70
N LYS A 86 -13.80 -22.08 23.83
CA LYS A 86 -13.55 -21.00 24.81
C LYS A 86 -12.11 -21.11 25.34
N GLU A 87 -11.65 -22.33 25.59
CA GLU A 87 -10.32 -22.65 26.11
C GLU A 87 -9.22 -22.23 25.13
N GLU A 88 -9.35 -22.56 23.84
CA GLU A 88 -8.38 -22.13 22.81
C GLU A 88 -8.32 -20.61 22.69
N ARG A 89 -9.47 -19.91 22.79
CA ARG A 89 -9.49 -18.45 22.76
C ARG A 89 -8.81 -17.84 23.98
N VAL A 90 -9.04 -18.40 25.16
CA VAL A 90 -8.35 -17.96 26.39
C VAL A 90 -6.85 -18.14 26.25
N GLU A 91 -6.38 -19.30 25.79
CA GLU A 91 -4.95 -19.56 25.60
C GLU A 91 -4.31 -18.59 24.61
N ILE A 92 -4.96 -18.34 23.47
CA ILE A 92 -4.49 -17.38 22.46
C ILE A 92 -4.44 -15.97 23.04
N THR A 93 -5.52 -15.50 23.67
CA THR A 93 -5.58 -14.14 24.24
C THR A 93 -4.56 -13.96 25.35
N THR A 94 -4.37 -14.91 26.26
CA THR A 94 -3.34 -14.81 27.31
C THR A 94 -1.94 -14.69 26.73
N ARG A 95 -1.60 -15.51 25.71
CA ARG A 95 -0.30 -15.39 25.04
C ARG A 95 -0.11 -14.05 24.33
N GLU A 96 -1.17 -13.51 23.73
CA GLU A 96 -1.11 -12.19 23.08
C GLU A 96 -0.97 -11.06 24.10
N ILE A 97 -1.58 -11.19 25.29
CA ILE A 97 -1.36 -10.27 26.42
C ILE A 97 0.11 -10.29 26.83
N ASP A 98 0.69 -11.47 27.07
CA ASP A 98 2.10 -11.59 27.47
C ASP A 98 3.04 -10.95 26.43
N ASN A 99 2.78 -11.19 25.14
CA ASN A 99 3.55 -10.59 24.06
C ASN A 99 3.41 -9.05 24.03
N ALA A 100 2.20 -8.52 24.20
CA ALA A 100 1.97 -7.07 24.21
C ALA A 100 2.63 -6.38 25.41
N LEU A 101 2.63 -7.03 26.57
CA LEU A 101 3.32 -6.55 27.77
C LEU A 101 4.84 -6.56 27.59
N ASN A 102 5.41 -7.61 26.99
CA ASN A 102 6.85 -7.64 26.67
C ASN A 102 7.26 -6.50 25.72
N VAL A 103 6.46 -6.23 24.67
CA VAL A 103 6.71 -5.10 23.75
C VAL A 103 6.58 -3.75 24.49
N THR A 104 5.64 -3.65 25.43
CA THR A 104 5.48 -2.47 26.28
C THR A 104 6.74 -2.23 27.11
N ASP A 105 7.27 -3.27 27.76
CA ASP A 105 8.50 -3.20 28.54
C ASP A 105 9.70 -2.81 27.67
N GLU A 106 9.82 -3.36 26.45
CA GLU A 106 10.88 -3.00 25.51
C GLU A 106 10.84 -1.51 25.15
N LEU A 107 9.65 -0.95 24.86
CA LEU A 107 9.47 0.49 24.62
C LEU A 107 9.80 1.31 25.87
N PHE A 108 9.44 0.81 27.06
CA PHE A 108 9.71 1.46 28.34
C PHE A 108 11.18 1.49 28.73
N ASN A 109 11.98 0.57 28.23
CA ASN A 109 13.40 0.53 28.56
C ASN A 109 14.27 1.33 27.57
N LYS A 110 13.67 2.02 26.59
CA LYS A 110 14.41 2.93 25.71
C LYS A 110 14.74 4.24 26.40
N ASP A 111 15.93 4.78 26.15
CA ASP A 111 16.37 6.07 26.71
C ASP A 111 15.64 7.27 26.09
N ALA A 112 15.27 7.18 24.81
CA ALA A 112 14.50 8.18 24.07
C ALA A 112 13.75 7.52 22.92
N TRP A 113 12.54 7.99 22.61
CA TRP A 113 11.80 7.48 21.46
C TRP A 113 12.13 8.24 20.17
N SER A 114 12.42 7.47 19.12
CA SER A 114 12.40 7.97 17.74
C SER A 114 10.96 8.21 17.25
N GLN A 115 10.79 8.73 16.03
CA GLN A 115 9.47 8.79 15.39
C GLN A 115 8.89 7.38 15.17
N ALA A 116 9.72 6.40 14.83
CA ALA A 116 9.27 5.02 14.68
C ALA A 116 8.84 4.42 16.02
N ASP A 117 9.56 4.71 17.11
CA ASP A 117 9.18 4.28 18.47
C ASP A 117 7.86 4.91 18.91
N THR A 118 7.64 6.18 18.55
CA THR A 118 6.35 6.85 18.79
C THR A 118 5.21 6.15 18.04
N CYS A 119 5.43 5.73 16.79
CA CYS A 119 4.47 4.93 16.03
C CYS A 119 4.25 3.54 16.64
N LEU A 120 5.32 2.87 17.12
CA LEU A 120 5.22 1.58 17.81
C LEU A 120 4.44 1.71 19.11
N CYS A 121 4.64 2.76 19.90
CA CYS A 121 3.85 3.05 21.08
C CYS A 121 2.35 3.16 20.72
N LYS A 122 2.00 3.91 19.67
CA LYS A 122 0.61 3.99 19.19
C LYS A 122 0.06 2.63 18.76
N ALA A 123 0.86 1.81 18.08
CA ALA A 123 0.49 0.45 17.70
C ALA A 123 0.20 -0.41 18.95
N THR A 124 1.12 -0.43 19.92
CA THR A 124 0.99 -1.18 21.17
C THR A 124 -0.24 -0.75 21.96
N VAL A 125 -0.55 0.56 22.01
CA VAL A 125 -1.78 1.05 22.66
C VAL A 125 -3.03 0.52 21.95
N CYS A 126 -3.04 0.50 20.62
CA CYS A 126 -4.14 -0.09 19.85
C CYS A 126 -4.26 -1.61 20.13
N ASP A 127 -3.15 -2.34 20.19
CA ASP A 127 -3.15 -3.77 20.49
C ASP A 127 -3.65 -4.06 21.91
N LEU A 128 -3.16 -3.33 22.92
CA LEU A 128 -3.61 -3.44 24.32
C LEU A 128 -5.10 -3.11 24.45
N ARG A 129 -5.63 -2.14 23.69
CA ARG A 129 -7.06 -1.84 23.64
C ARG A 129 -7.88 -2.99 23.06
N ALA A 130 -7.41 -3.59 21.97
CA ALA A 130 -8.06 -4.75 21.37
C ALA A 130 -8.11 -5.91 22.38
N LEU A 131 -6.96 -6.22 23.00
CA LEU A 131 -6.82 -7.29 23.98
C LEU A 131 -7.63 -7.04 25.24
N LEU A 132 -7.70 -5.80 25.74
CA LEU A 132 -8.52 -5.44 26.88
C LEU A 132 -9.99 -5.79 26.64
N LEU A 133 -10.52 -5.46 25.46
CA LEU A 133 -11.92 -5.75 25.10
C LEU A 133 -12.16 -7.26 24.93
N GLN A 134 -11.21 -7.98 24.34
CA GLN A 134 -11.28 -9.43 24.21
C GLN A 134 -11.22 -10.13 25.57
N ALA A 135 -10.29 -9.74 26.44
CA ALA A 135 -10.13 -10.26 27.79
C ALA A 135 -11.39 -10.05 28.63
N LEU A 136 -12.02 -8.86 28.56
CA LEU A 136 -13.31 -8.60 29.21
C LEU A 136 -14.41 -9.53 28.71
N THR A 137 -14.45 -9.83 27.41
CA THR A 137 -15.43 -10.77 26.82
C THR A 137 -15.21 -12.20 27.28
N LEU A 138 -13.97 -12.56 27.61
CA LEU A 138 -13.57 -13.88 28.11
C LEU A 138 -13.58 -13.99 29.65
N GLU A 139 -13.93 -12.92 30.37
CA GLU A 139 -13.89 -12.82 31.83
C GLU A 139 -12.49 -13.04 32.42
N LEU A 140 -11.45 -12.64 31.69
CA LEU A 140 -10.06 -12.67 32.14
C LEU A 140 -9.73 -11.44 33.00
N GLU A 141 -8.68 -11.55 33.81
CA GLU A 141 -8.15 -10.41 34.55
C GLU A 141 -7.53 -9.38 33.59
N THR A 142 -7.83 -8.09 33.83
CA THR A 142 -7.43 -7.01 32.92
C THR A 142 -6.62 -5.91 33.60
N THR A 143 -6.24 -6.09 34.86
CA THR A 143 -5.53 -5.08 35.66
C THR A 143 -4.21 -4.70 35.00
N GLU A 144 -3.40 -5.69 34.62
CA GLU A 144 -2.09 -5.48 34.00
C GLU A 144 -2.19 -4.73 32.65
N LEU A 145 -3.20 -5.05 31.83
CA LEU A 145 -3.45 -4.33 30.57
C LEU A 145 -3.82 -2.86 30.81
N ALA A 146 -4.65 -2.59 31.82
CA ALA A 146 -5.05 -1.23 32.16
C ALA A 146 -3.88 -0.42 32.74
N ASP A 147 -3.01 -1.06 33.51
CA ASP A 147 -1.80 -0.46 34.07
C ASP A 147 -0.80 -0.15 32.96
N ALA A 148 -0.51 -1.10 32.07
CA ALA A 148 0.35 -0.88 30.91
C ALA A 148 -0.14 0.28 30.00
N LEU A 149 -1.45 0.36 29.74
CA LEU A 149 -2.04 1.46 28.97
C LEU A 149 -1.86 2.83 29.63
N ARG A 150 -1.98 2.88 30.96
CA ARG A 150 -1.79 4.10 31.74
C ARG A 150 -0.32 4.51 31.77
N ASP A 151 0.57 3.57 32.01
CA ASP A 151 2.00 3.84 32.01
C ASP A 151 2.41 4.37 30.63
N LEU A 152 2.04 3.69 29.53
CA LEU A 152 2.34 4.14 28.16
C LEU A 152 1.79 5.54 27.89
N LYS A 153 0.60 5.86 28.42
CA LYS A 153 0.01 7.19 28.30
C LYS A 153 0.89 8.23 29.00
N ASP A 154 1.23 8.00 30.25
CA ASP A 154 1.98 8.96 31.06
C ASP A 154 3.35 9.23 30.41
N ARG A 155 4.06 8.17 29.99
CA ARG A 155 5.31 8.33 29.26
C ARG A 155 5.13 9.03 27.91
N PHE A 156 4.11 8.69 27.14
CA PHE A 156 3.85 9.32 25.85
C PHE A 156 3.57 10.82 26.01
N GLU A 157 2.78 11.20 27.01
CA GLU A 157 2.50 12.60 27.32
C GLU A 157 3.74 13.36 27.82
N GLU A 158 4.67 12.69 28.51
CA GLU A 158 5.96 13.26 28.91
C GLU A 158 6.88 13.52 27.70
N GLU A 159 7.02 12.56 26.79
CA GLU A 159 7.88 12.68 25.61
C GLU A 159 7.25 13.53 24.50
N ASN A 160 5.91 13.60 24.44
CA ASN A 160 5.16 14.27 23.37
C ASN A 160 4.02 15.16 23.93
N PRO A 161 4.32 16.18 24.75
CA PRO A 161 3.31 16.95 25.51
C PRO A 161 2.29 17.70 24.64
N GLU A 162 2.63 17.96 23.38
CA GLU A 162 1.77 18.70 22.44
C GLU A 162 0.95 17.79 21.53
N ILE A 163 1.22 16.48 21.51
CA ILE A 163 0.62 15.54 20.56
C ILE A 163 -0.44 14.70 21.28
N PRO A 164 -1.74 15.01 21.20
CA PRO A 164 -2.74 14.13 21.75
C PRO A 164 -2.87 12.86 20.90
N PHE A 165 -2.84 11.68 21.53
CA PHE A 165 -3.19 10.42 20.85
C PHE A 165 -4.54 9.89 21.32
N TYR A 166 -5.48 9.77 20.38
CA TYR A 166 -6.87 9.37 20.70
C TYR A 166 -6.97 7.94 21.28
N GLY A 167 -6.00 7.07 21.00
CA GLY A 167 -5.94 5.70 21.53
C GLY A 167 -5.90 5.65 23.07
N PHE A 168 -5.47 6.71 23.73
CA PHE A 168 -5.51 6.84 25.18
C PHE A 168 -6.88 7.30 25.75
N SER A 169 -7.80 7.75 24.91
CA SER A 169 -9.10 8.26 25.35
C SER A 169 -10.12 7.14 25.61
N MET A 170 -10.47 6.91 26.87
CA MET A 170 -11.48 5.89 27.26
C MET A 170 -12.92 6.22 26.79
N ARG A 171 -13.16 7.43 26.27
CA ARG A 171 -14.48 7.86 25.81
C ARG A 171 -14.89 7.26 24.47
N ARG A 172 -13.94 6.76 23.68
CA ARG A 172 -14.20 6.15 22.38
C ARG A 172 -13.96 4.65 22.48
N GLN A 173 -15.03 3.90 22.27
CA GLN A 173 -15.00 2.44 22.24
C GLN A 173 -15.28 2.00 20.81
N HIS A 174 -14.34 1.25 20.26
CA HIS A 174 -14.47 0.57 18.97
C HIS A 174 -14.37 -0.94 19.20
N GLN A 175 -14.78 -1.72 18.21
CA GLN A 175 -14.65 -3.17 18.26
C GLN A 175 -13.16 -3.58 18.27
N PRO A 176 -12.79 -4.74 18.86
CA PRO A 176 -11.40 -5.21 18.90
C PRO A 176 -10.71 -5.23 17.53
N GLU A 177 -11.45 -5.57 16.47
CA GLU A 177 -10.92 -5.68 15.10
C GLU A 177 -10.50 -4.31 14.55
N VAL A 178 -11.22 -3.24 14.93
CA VAL A 178 -10.87 -1.87 14.55
C VAL A 178 -9.56 -1.46 15.20
N TRP A 179 -9.41 -1.75 16.49
CA TRP A 179 -8.18 -1.50 17.22
C TRP A 179 -7.01 -2.29 16.66
N SER A 180 -7.19 -3.57 16.36
CA SER A 180 -6.17 -4.41 15.74
C SER A 180 -5.73 -3.87 14.37
N GLN A 181 -6.66 -3.44 13.51
CA GLN A 181 -6.32 -2.83 12.22
C GLN A 181 -5.53 -1.53 12.37
N LEU A 182 -5.88 -0.70 13.35
CA LEU A 182 -5.13 0.51 13.67
C LEU A 182 -3.73 0.18 14.20
N GLY A 183 -3.61 -0.86 15.02
CA GLY A 183 -2.33 -1.40 15.50
C GLY A 183 -1.41 -1.78 14.33
N ASP A 184 -1.93 -2.57 13.39
CA ASP A 184 -1.20 -2.95 12.17
C ASP A 184 -0.75 -1.74 11.34
N ALA A 185 -1.65 -0.77 11.14
CA ALA A 185 -1.34 0.44 10.38
C ALA A 185 -0.26 1.29 11.06
N TYR A 186 -0.31 1.47 12.39
CA TYR A 186 0.73 2.17 13.13
C TYR A 186 2.06 1.43 13.17
N ARG A 187 2.04 0.10 13.22
CA ARG A 187 3.26 -0.72 13.15
C ARG A 187 3.94 -0.56 11.79
N LEU A 188 3.18 -0.55 10.70
CA LEU A 188 3.72 -0.20 9.39
C LEU A 188 4.17 1.27 9.33
N MET A 189 3.51 2.18 10.05
CA MET A 189 3.91 3.58 10.10
C MET A 189 5.27 3.75 10.79
N ALA A 190 5.61 2.88 11.75
CA ALA A 190 6.95 2.81 12.33
C ALA A 190 7.99 2.42 11.26
N VAL A 191 7.71 1.37 10.48
CA VAL A 191 8.57 0.97 9.35
C VAL A 191 8.69 2.10 8.33
N ALA A 192 7.60 2.84 8.08
CA ALA A 192 7.59 3.97 7.16
C ALA A 192 8.43 5.15 7.68
N ALA A 193 8.42 5.41 9.00
CA ALA A 193 9.28 6.42 9.61
C ALA A 193 10.76 6.07 9.50
N ASP A 194 11.14 4.83 9.79
CA ASP A 194 12.52 4.36 9.63
C ASP A 194 12.96 4.38 8.15
N SER A 195 12.06 3.97 7.25
CA SER A 195 12.31 3.99 5.80
C SER A 195 12.53 5.43 5.30
N LEU A 196 11.73 6.37 5.80
CA LEU A 196 11.82 7.78 5.44
C LEU A 196 13.14 8.39 5.92
N GLU A 197 13.55 8.11 7.16
CA GLU A 197 14.85 8.54 7.68
C GLU A 197 16.01 7.94 6.87
N TRP A 198 15.92 6.66 6.49
CA TRP A 198 16.92 6.02 5.65
C TRP A 198 17.03 6.66 4.26
N VAL A 199 15.91 6.95 3.60
CA VAL A 199 15.89 7.62 2.29
C VAL A 199 16.46 9.03 2.38
N GLU A 200 16.09 9.80 3.41
CA GLU A 200 16.63 11.16 3.62
C GLU A 200 18.14 11.16 3.85
N ALA A 201 18.68 10.13 4.49
CA ALA A 201 20.11 9.96 4.72
C ALA A 201 20.88 9.43 3.48
N THR A 202 20.19 8.86 2.49
CA THR A 202 20.80 8.19 1.32
C THR A 202 20.69 9.08 0.08
N THR A 203 21.74 9.84 -0.21
CA THR A 203 21.73 10.89 -1.26
C THR A 203 21.94 10.39 -2.69
N ASP A 204 22.43 9.17 -2.86
CA ASP A 204 22.82 8.55 -4.14
C ASP A 204 21.90 7.40 -4.57
N LEU A 205 20.68 7.38 -4.03
CA LEU A 205 19.66 6.40 -4.43
C LEU A 205 19.18 6.68 -5.85
N GLU A 206 19.05 5.62 -6.66
CA GLU A 206 18.47 5.70 -8.00
C GLU A 206 17.03 6.25 -7.95
N GLU A 207 16.69 7.16 -8.86
CA GLU A 207 15.41 7.89 -8.83
C GLU A 207 14.18 6.97 -8.87
N ASP A 208 14.20 5.91 -9.68
CA ASP A 208 13.09 4.95 -9.74
C ASP A 208 12.93 4.17 -8.42
N ALA A 209 14.04 3.74 -7.83
CA ALA A 209 14.03 3.02 -6.55
C ALA A 209 13.60 3.93 -5.39
N LYS A 210 14.01 5.20 -5.41
CA LYS A 210 13.58 6.24 -4.48
C LYS A 210 12.08 6.48 -4.62
N ARG A 211 11.59 6.63 -5.86
CA ARG A 211 10.17 6.83 -6.17
C ARG A 211 9.30 5.70 -5.63
N ASP A 212 9.64 4.45 -5.95
CA ASP A 212 8.86 3.27 -5.53
C ASP A 212 8.79 3.15 -4.01
N LEU A 213 9.91 3.45 -3.33
CA LEU A 213 9.97 3.45 -1.88
C LEU A 213 9.11 4.59 -1.28
N VAL A 214 9.21 5.82 -1.79
CA VAL A 214 8.39 6.96 -1.31
C VAL A 214 6.89 6.71 -1.54
N ILE A 215 6.50 6.12 -2.68
CA ILE A 215 5.10 5.71 -2.93
C ILE A 215 4.64 4.67 -1.89
N SER A 216 5.50 3.70 -1.57
CA SER A 216 5.19 2.66 -0.58
C SER A 216 5.06 3.22 0.83
N ILE A 217 5.98 4.11 1.24
CA ILE A 217 5.94 4.86 2.51
C ILE A 217 4.61 5.62 2.62
N SER A 218 4.21 6.31 1.55
CA SER A 218 2.99 7.10 1.52
C SER A 218 1.71 6.26 1.57
N SER A 219 1.75 5.02 1.09
CA SER A 219 0.61 4.12 1.12
C SER A 219 0.22 3.76 2.56
N VAL A 220 1.19 3.69 3.47
CA VAL A 220 0.97 3.45 4.90
C VAL A 220 0.22 4.61 5.55
N GLU A 221 0.67 5.85 5.32
CA GLU A 221 -0.01 7.05 5.81
C GLU A 221 -1.45 7.13 5.27
N THR A 222 -1.61 6.82 3.98
CA THR A 222 -2.92 6.81 3.31
C THR A 222 -3.85 5.77 3.94
N TRP A 223 -3.33 4.58 4.28
CA TRP A 223 -4.12 3.55 4.95
C TRP A 223 -4.63 4.04 6.30
N LEU A 224 -3.75 4.61 7.11
CA LEU A 224 -4.10 5.13 8.43
C LEU A 224 -5.14 6.26 8.34
N TYR A 225 -4.99 7.18 7.38
CA TYR A 225 -5.99 8.23 7.14
C TYR A 225 -7.35 7.65 6.74
N ARG A 226 -7.37 6.62 5.88
CA ARG A 226 -8.63 5.97 5.49
C ARG A 226 -9.30 5.26 6.65
N LEU A 227 -8.54 4.58 7.51
CA LEU A 227 -9.09 4.00 8.75
C LEU A 227 -9.73 5.10 9.64
N PHE A 228 -9.15 6.29 9.69
CA PHE A 228 -9.76 7.40 10.42
C PHE A 228 -11.05 7.92 9.81
N GLY A 229 -11.15 7.94 8.47
CA GLY A 229 -12.36 8.28 7.76
C GLY A 229 -13.46 7.23 7.94
N ASP A 230 -13.13 5.95 7.74
CA ASP A 230 -14.06 4.82 7.78
C ASP A 230 -14.68 4.63 9.17
N TYR A 231 -13.93 4.94 10.24
CA TYR A 231 -14.37 4.78 11.62
C TYR A 231 -14.76 6.09 12.33
N ASP A 232 -14.88 7.20 11.59
CA ASP A 232 -15.19 8.55 12.11
C ASP A 232 -14.30 8.96 13.30
N LEU A 233 -13.01 8.62 13.23
CA LEU A 233 -12.05 8.86 14.31
C LEU A 233 -11.55 10.30 14.36
N LYS A 234 -11.91 11.15 13.39
CA LYS A 234 -11.74 12.63 13.37
C LYS A 234 -10.42 13.18 13.94
N VAL A 235 -9.27 12.55 13.69
CA VAL A 235 -7.98 13.12 14.09
C VAL A 235 -6.92 12.70 13.10
N GLY A 236 -6.34 13.65 12.36
CA GLY A 236 -4.95 13.52 11.93
C GLY A 236 -4.09 14.29 12.93
N ASP A 237 -3.10 13.65 13.54
CA ASP A 237 -2.22 14.29 14.51
C ASP A 237 -1.09 15.06 13.82
N ASP A 238 -0.38 15.93 14.56
CA ASP A 238 0.70 16.74 13.98
C ASP A 238 1.91 15.88 13.55
N GLN A 239 2.05 14.66 14.10
CA GLN A 239 3.05 13.70 13.63
C GLN A 239 2.75 13.26 12.19
N GLN A 240 1.49 12.96 11.86
CA GLN A 240 1.09 12.66 10.48
C GLN A 240 1.34 13.85 9.54
N ARG A 241 1.06 15.08 9.98
CA ARG A 241 1.34 16.28 9.17
C ARG A 241 2.84 16.47 8.91
N GLY A 242 3.66 16.24 9.94
CA GLY A 242 5.12 16.27 9.82
C GLY A 242 5.63 15.21 8.85
N PHE A 243 5.13 13.98 8.99
CA PHE A 243 5.44 12.88 8.07
C PHE A 243 5.04 13.21 6.62
N ASN A 244 3.82 13.70 6.41
CA ASN A 244 3.33 14.11 5.10
C ASN A 244 4.23 15.18 4.46
N SER A 245 4.67 16.16 5.26
CA SER A 245 5.52 17.25 4.80
C SER A 245 6.88 16.74 4.33
N ARG A 246 7.47 15.77 5.05
CA ARG A 246 8.73 15.10 4.68
C ARG A 246 8.59 14.28 3.40
N VAL A 247 7.53 13.48 3.29
CA VAL A 247 7.21 12.73 2.07
C VAL A 247 7.05 13.66 0.87
N ARG A 248 6.32 14.78 1.04
CA ARG A 248 6.19 15.80 -0.02
C ARG A 248 7.52 16.39 -0.43
N ALA A 249 8.37 16.72 0.54
CA ALA A 249 9.70 17.25 0.28
C ALA A 249 10.53 16.27 -0.56
N LEU A 250 10.49 14.97 -0.26
CA LEU A 250 11.19 13.95 -1.05
C LEU A 250 10.62 13.74 -2.45
N SER A 251 9.33 13.97 -2.64
CA SER A 251 8.68 13.81 -3.94
C SER A 251 8.94 14.96 -4.90
N GLU A 252 9.25 16.17 -4.40
CA GLU A 252 9.44 17.43 -5.17
C GLU A 252 8.44 17.69 -6.32
N GLY A 253 7.24 17.08 -6.27
CA GLY A 253 6.26 17.10 -7.37
C GLY A 253 6.64 16.27 -8.61
N GLN A 254 7.69 15.45 -8.53
CA GLN A 254 8.22 14.62 -9.63
C GLN A 254 7.36 13.38 -9.90
N PHE A 255 6.63 12.87 -8.90
CA PHE A 255 5.73 11.73 -9.06
C PHE A 255 4.50 11.84 -8.17
N TYR A 256 3.41 11.22 -8.63
CA TYR A 256 2.12 11.19 -7.94
C TYR A 256 2.20 10.36 -6.66
N VAL A 257 1.71 10.93 -5.55
CA VAL A 257 1.58 10.23 -4.27
C VAL A 257 0.10 9.93 -3.99
N PRO A 258 -0.30 8.66 -3.76
CA PRO A 258 -1.70 8.22 -3.74
C PRO A 258 -2.69 8.93 -2.82
N TRP A 259 -2.24 9.63 -1.76
CA TRP A 259 -3.14 10.42 -0.90
C TRP A 259 -3.74 11.66 -1.62
N TRP A 260 -3.33 11.97 -2.85
CA TRP A 260 -3.93 13.04 -3.67
C TRP A 260 -5.35 12.71 -4.17
N ASN A 261 -5.77 11.44 -4.15
CA ASN A 261 -7.15 11.02 -4.43
C ASN A 261 -7.96 10.77 -3.15
N MET A 262 -7.75 11.59 -2.12
CA MET A 262 -8.67 11.67 -0.97
C MET A 262 -9.94 12.46 -1.30
N ASP A 263 -10.46 12.32 -2.52
CA ASP A 263 -11.88 12.52 -2.73
C ASP A 263 -12.59 11.37 -2.01
N PRO A 264 -13.48 11.64 -1.03
CA PRO A 264 -14.36 10.62 -0.47
C PRO A 264 -15.20 9.91 -1.54
N SER A 265 -15.33 10.49 -2.73
CA SER A 265 -16.01 9.91 -3.90
C SER A 265 -15.14 8.94 -4.71
N ALA A 266 -13.81 8.97 -4.55
CA ALA A 266 -12.91 8.03 -5.21
C ALA A 266 -13.08 6.62 -4.59
N LYS A 267 -13.53 5.67 -5.41
CA LYS A 267 -13.84 4.28 -5.02
C LYS A 267 -12.60 3.41 -4.82
N VAL A 268 -11.57 3.90 -4.14
CA VAL A 268 -10.44 3.03 -3.76
C VAL A 268 -10.82 2.33 -2.46
N GLU A 269 -10.91 1.00 -2.50
CA GLU A 269 -11.32 0.22 -1.33
C GLU A 269 -10.17 0.15 -0.31
N THR A 270 -10.46 0.32 0.99
CA THR A 270 -9.46 0.40 2.06
C THR A 270 -8.51 -0.80 2.10
N TRP A 271 -8.97 -1.99 1.70
CA TRP A 271 -8.11 -3.19 1.63
C TRP A 271 -7.03 -3.10 0.55
N GLN A 272 -7.28 -2.42 -0.58
CA GLN A 272 -6.27 -2.23 -1.64
C GLN A 272 -5.12 -1.35 -1.14
N ILE A 273 -5.46 -0.33 -0.35
CA ILE A 273 -4.49 0.58 0.27
C ILE A 273 -3.71 -0.17 1.36
N ALA A 274 -4.38 -1.01 2.15
CA ALA A 274 -3.74 -1.88 3.13
C ALA A 274 -2.76 -2.86 2.47
N GLU A 275 -3.12 -3.48 1.34
CA GLU A 275 -2.22 -4.36 0.59
C GLU A 275 -0.99 -3.63 0.06
N ALA A 276 -1.17 -2.42 -0.48
CA ALA A 276 -0.05 -1.59 -0.93
C ALA A 276 0.87 -1.21 0.25
N ALA A 277 0.30 -0.77 1.38
CA ALA A 277 1.04 -0.45 2.59
C ALA A 277 1.84 -1.65 3.12
N LYS A 278 1.24 -2.85 3.13
CA LYS A 278 1.87 -4.10 3.59
C LYS A 278 3.06 -4.55 2.74
N ARG A 279 3.26 -3.99 1.54
CA ARG A 279 4.44 -4.25 0.69
C ARG A 279 5.67 -3.44 1.10
N LEU A 280 5.51 -2.42 1.94
CA LEU A 280 6.60 -1.52 2.30
C LEU A 280 7.85 -2.26 2.83
N PRO A 281 7.76 -3.23 3.76
CA PRO A 281 8.95 -3.94 4.24
C PRO A 281 9.71 -4.65 3.11
N GLN A 282 9.00 -5.29 2.17
CA GLN A 282 9.63 -5.98 1.04
C GLN A 282 10.25 -4.99 0.06
N VAL A 283 9.58 -3.87 -0.22
CA VAL A 283 10.11 -2.81 -1.08
C VAL A 283 11.37 -2.20 -0.46
N LEU A 284 11.34 -1.88 0.84
CA LEU A 284 12.50 -1.35 1.56
C LEU A 284 13.72 -2.27 1.47
N GLU A 285 13.53 -3.56 1.74
CA GLU A 285 14.64 -4.52 1.70
C GLU A 285 15.16 -4.71 0.28
N ALA A 286 14.29 -4.82 -0.73
CA ALA A 286 14.70 -4.88 -2.13
C ALA A 286 15.50 -3.62 -2.54
N THR A 287 15.03 -2.44 -2.16
CA THR A 287 15.72 -1.16 -2.44
C THR A 287 17.08 -1.11 -1.75
N LYS A 288 17.19 -1.55 -0.49
CA LYS A 288 18.48 -1.65 0.22
C LYS A 288 19.42 -2.64 -0.44
N GLU A 289 18.93 -3.78 -0.93
CA GLU A 289 19.75 -4.80 -1.61
C GLU A 289 20.31 -4.30 -2.95
N ILE A 290 19.48 -3.63 -3.75
CA ILE A 290 19.89 -3.00 -5.01
C ILE A 290 20.94 -1.92 -4.74
N HIS A 291 20.70 -1.07 -3.74
CA HIS A 291 21.64 0.01 -3.38
C HIS A 291 22.99 -0.53 -2.87
N LYS A 292 23.00 -1.65 -2.12
CA LYS A 292 24.24 -2.30 -1.67
C LYS A 292 25.02 -3.00 -2.79
N ASN A 293 24.32 -3.46 -3.83
CA ASN A 293 24.90 -4.21 -4.94
C ASN A 293 24.45 -3.62 -6.29
N PRO A 294 24.92 -2.40 -6.63
CA PRO A 294 24.58 -1.81 -7.92
C PRO A 294 25.07 -2.75 -9.01
N LYS A 295 24.16 -3.18 -9.90
CA LYS A 295 24.57 -3.97 -11.07
C LYS A 295 25.61 -3.13 -11.84
N PRO A 296 26.74 -3.72 -12.27
CA PRO A 296 27.65 -3.00 -13.14
C PRO A 296 26.86 -2.56 -14.37
N VAL A 297 26.84 -1.25 -14.61
CA VAL A 297 26.30 -0.70 -15.85
C VAL A 297 27.15 -1.33 -16.95
N GLU A 298 26.58 -2.28 -17.70
CA GLU A 298 27.17 -2.70 -18.95
C GLU A 298 27.20 -1.44 -19.82
N GLU A 299 28.36 -0.78 -19.88
CA GLU A 299 28.60 0.28 -20.84
C GLU A 299 28.25 -0.30 -22.20
N ALA A 300 27.15 0.17 -22.78
CA ALA A 300 26.89 -0.02 -24.19
C ALA A 300 28.05 0.64 -24.91
N VAL A 301 29.04 -0.17 -25.28
CA VAL A 301 30.10 0.21 -26.20
C VAL A 301 29.38 0.53 -27.51
N VAL A 302 28.98 1.78 -27.65
CA VAL A 302 28.61 2.36 -28.94
C VAL A 302 29.92 2.40 -29.72
N THR A 303 30.24 1.31 -30.40
CA THR A 303 31.22 1.34 -31.49
C THR A 303 30.68 2.33 -32.53
N PRO A 304 31.41 3.40 -32.86
CA PRO A 304 31.01 4.30 -33.93
C PRO A 304 31.17 3.53 -35.24
N GLU A 305 30.06 3.00 -35.75
CA GLU A 305 30.00 2.46 -37.11
C GLU A 305 30.00 3.65 -38.08
N GLU A 306 30.85 3.54 -39.09
CA GLU A 306 31.33 4.59 -39.97
C GLU A 306 30.20 5.37 -40.66
N ALA A 307 30.13 6.67 -40.40
CA ALA A 307 29.42 7.59 -41.28
C ALA A 307 30.30 7.86 -42.51
N GLU A 308 30.10 7.07 -43.57
CA GLU A 308 30.62 7.39 -44.90
C GLU A 308 30.13 8.77 -45.35
N GLU A 309 31.08 9.62 -45.77
CA GLU A 309 30.85 10.91 -46.42
C GLU A 309 30.11 10.71 -47.77
N PRO A 310 28.88 11.22 -47.95
CA PRO A 310 28.38 11.46 -49.29
C PRO A 310 29.04 12.73 -49.84
N ALA A 311 29.89 12.52 -50.83
CA ALA A 311 30.54 13.54 -51.64
C ALA A 311 29.54 14.53 -52.27
N GLU A 312 29.92 15.80 -52.26
CA GLU A 312 29.32 16.87 -53.05
C GLU A 312 29.34 16.52 -54.55
N SER A 313 28.23 16.79 -55.24
CA SER A 313 28.23 17.01 -56.69
C SER A 313 27.43 18.27 -57.03
N VAL A 314 28.20 19.30 -57.39
CA VAL A 314 27.99 20.44 -58.34
C VAL A 314 26.56 20.91 -58.61
#